data_AF-A0A931US46-F1
#
_entry.id   AF-A0A931US46-F1
#
_cell.length_a   1.000
_cell.length_b   1.000
_cell.length_c   1.000
_cell.angle_alpha   90.00
_cell.angle_beta   90.00
_cell.angle_gamma   90.00
#
_symmetry.space_group_name_H-M   'P 1'
#
loop_
_entity.id
_entity.type
_entity.pdbx_description
1 polymer ?
#
loop_
_entity_poly.entity_id
_entity_poly.type
_entity_poly.pdbx_seq_one_letter_code
_entity_poly.pdbx_strand_id
1 'polypeptide(L)' 'GVDVKGRTQVIKGQVPMAEVLQYASHLRSMTGGRGTFSVEFSHYEEVPAHMAEGIVSHAKAAKQG' A
#
# COMPACT_ATOMS: atom_id res chain seq x y z
N GLY A 1 -6.54 -8.18 10.24
CA GLY A 1 -7.49 -9.25 10.59
C GLY A 1 -8.24 -9.69 9.35
N VAL A 2 -8.61 -10.97 9.25
CA VAL A 2 -9.37 -11.52 8.11
C VAL A 2 -10.81 -11.78 8.56
N ASP A 3 -11.76 -11.17 7.88
CA ASP A 3 -13.19 -11.27 8.15
C ASP A 3 -13.87 -12.02 7.01
N VAL A 4 -14.59 -13.11 7.29
CA VAL A 4 -15.18 -13.96 6.24
C VAL A 4 -16.65 -13.59 6.06
N LYS A 5 -17.00 -13.02 4.90
CA LYS A 5 -18.39 -12.72 4.51
C LYS A 5 -18.84 -13.64 3.38
N GLY A 6 -19.48 -14.75 3.75
CA GLY A 6 -20.01 -15.73 2.79
C GLY A 6 -18.89 -16.36 1.96
N ARG A 7 -18.86 -16.07 0.65
CA ARG A 7 -17.82 -16.56 -0.28
C ARG A 7 -16.63 -15.61 -0.43
N THR A 8 -16.62 -14.48 0.28
CA THR A 8 -15.60 -13.44 0.15
C THR A 8 -14.85 -13.26 1.46
N GLN A 9 -13.53 -13.04 1.39
CA GLN A 9 -12.70 -12.69 2.54
C GLN A 9 -12.36 -11.20 2.49
N VAL A 10 -12.59 -10.50 3.59
CA VAL A 10 -12.27 -9.08 3.76
C VAL A 10 -11.00 -9.00 4.61
N ILE A 11 -9.94 -8.47 4.02
CA ILE A 11 -8.65 -8.29 4.68
C ILE A 11 -8.53 -6.82 5.07
N LYS A 12 -8.35 -6.56 6.36
CA LYS A 12 -8.10 -5.21 6.90
C LYS A 12 -6.67 -5.13 7.41
N GLY A 13 -5.94 -4.10 6.98
CA GLY A 13 -4.57 -3.81 7.39
C GLY A 13 -4.22 -2.34 7.14
N GLN A 14 -3.18 -1.88 7.82
CA GLN A 14 -2.56 -0.59 7.59
C GLN A 14 -1.37 -0.80 6.66
N VAL A 15 -1.24 0.04 5.64
CA VAL A 15 -0.15 0.01 4.68
C VAL A 15 0.28 1.43 4.35
N PRO A 16 1.58 1.66 4.05
CA PRO A 16 2.04 2.94 3.55
C PRO A 16 1.34 3.29 2.23
N MET A 17 0.94 4.55 2.07
CA MET A 17 0.25 5.03 0.86
C MET A 17 1.10 4.79 -0.42
N ALA A 18 2.43 4.82 -0.32
CA ALA A 18 3.34 4.57 -1.44
C ALA A 18 3.16 3.18 -2.08
N GLU A 19 2.82 2.16 -1.29
CA GLU A 19 2.66 0.77 -1.76
C GLU A 19 1.30 0.52 -2.43
N VAL A 20 0.34 1.43 -2.24
CA VAL A 20 -1.03 1.28 -2.74
C VAL A 20 -1.16 1.67 -4.21
N LEU A 21 -0.21 2.45 -4.74
CA LEU A 21 -0.21 2.97 -6.11
C LEU A 21 -0.28 1.84 -7.18
N GLN A 22 0.43 0.74 -6.97
CA GLN A 22 0.41 -0.43 -7.86
C GLN A 22 -0.55 -1.54 -7.41
N TYR A 23 -1.23 -1.38 -6.28
CA TYR A 23 -2.01 -2.45 -5.67
C TYR A 23 -3.19 -2.92 -6.53
N ALA A 24 -3.82 -2.03 -7.30
CA ALA A 24 -4.93 -2.38 -8.19
C ALA A 24 -4.56 -3.47 -9.21
N SER A 25 -3.38 -3.34 -9.84
CA SER A 25 -2.87 -4.29 -10.83
C SER A 25 -2.49 -5.63 -10.18
N HIS A 26 -1.84 -5.58 -9.02
CA HIS A 26 -1.46 -6.78 -8.28
C HIS A 26 -2.69 -7.56 -7.81
N LEU A 27 -3.69 -6.87 -7.24
CA LEU A 27 -4.93 -7.49 -6.78
C LEU A 27 -5.69 -8.15 -7.94
N ARG A 28 -5.74 -7.49 -9.10
CA ARG A 28 -6.37 -8.05 -10.31
C ARG A 28 -5.69 -9.35 -10.73
N SER A 29 -4.36 -9.39 -10.71
CA SER A 29 -3.58 -10.59 -11.06
C SER A 29 -3.80 -11.73 -10.07
N MET A 30 -3.75 -11.45 -8.76
CA MET A 30 -3.92 -12.46 -7.70
C MET A 30 -5.34 -13.03 -7.62
N THR A 31 -6.36 -12.21 -7.87
CA THR A 31 -7.77 -12.61 -7.72
C THR A 31 -8.44 -13.02 -9.03
N GLY A 32 -7.69 -13.05 -10.14
CA GLY A 32 -8.24 -13.27 -11.46
C GLY A 32 -9.31 -12.24 -11.84
N GLY A 33 -9.12 -10.98 -11.39
CA GLY A 33 -10.01 -9.85 -11.67
C GLY A 33 -11.30 -9.78 -10.86
N ARG A 34 -11.45 -10.59 -9.80
CA ARG A 34 -12.66 -10.61 -8.95
C ARG A 34 -12.51 -9.87 -7.62
N GLY A 35 -11.32 -9.41 -7.28
CA GLY A 35 -11.03 -8.67 -6.06
C GLY A 35 -11.33 -7.18 -6.19
N THR A 36 -11.84 -6.59 -5.13
CA THR A 36 -11.99 -5.14 -4.96
C THR A 36 -11.21 -4.68 -3.72
N PHE A 37 -10.77 -3.42 -3.71
CA PHE A 37 -10.12 -2.82 -2.56
C PHE A 37 -10.61 -1.40 -2.34
N SER A 38 -10.55 -0.95 -1.10
CA SER A 38 -10.87 0.42 -0.68
C SER A 38 -9.76 0.93 0.21
N VAL A 39 -9.42 2.20 0.05
CA VAL A 39 -8.31 2.85 0.77
C VAL A 39 -8.84 4.13 1.37
N GLU A 40 -8.62 4.28 2.66
CA GLU A 40 -8.97 5.49 3.40
C GLU A 40 -7.73 5.95 4.16
N PHE A 41 -7.49 7.27 4.15
CA PHE A 41 -6.41 7.85 4.93
C PHE A 41 -6.66 7.60 6.42
N SER A 42 -5.69 6.99 7.10
CA SER A 42 -5.77 6.72 8.54
C SER A 42 -5.00 7.77 9.34
N HIS A 43 -3.67 7.84 9.18
CA HIS A 43 -2.78 8.75 9.89
C HIS A 43 -1.39 8.78 9.23
N TYR A 44 -0.54 9.70 9.69
CA TYR A 44 0.89 9.68 9.39
C TYR A 44 1.63 8.90 10.47
N GLU A 45 2.58 8.07 10.04
CA GLU A 45 3.47 7.31 10.91
C GLU A 45 4.93 7.67 10.56
N GLU A 46 5.82 7.60 11.54
CA GLU A 46 7.25 7.78 11.30
C GLU A 46 7.78 6.65 10.42
N VAL A 47 8.50 7.03 9.38
CA VAL A 47 9.15 6.04 8.51
C VAL A 47 10.27 5.37 9.29
N PRO A 48 10.35 4.03 9.31
CA PRO A 48 11.47 3.33 9.91
C PRO A 48 12.82 3.82 9.36
N ALA A 49 13.82 3.98 10.25
CA ALA A 49 15.10 4.60 9.91
C ALA A 49 15.80 3.97 8.68
N HIS A 50 15.68 2.66 8.51
CA HIS A 50 16.28 1.92 7.38
C HIS A 50 15.64 2.26 6.02
N MET A 51 14.37 2.67 5.98
CA MET A 51 13.71 3.12 4.75
C MET A 51 13.82 4.63 4.54
N ALA A 52 14.00 5.39 5.63
CA ALA A 52 14.11 6.85 5.59
C ALA A 52 15.32 7.32 4.75
N GLU A 53 16.49 6.67 4.90
CA GLU A 53 17.70 7.03 4.12
C GLU A 53 17.48 6.92 2.61
N GLY A 54 16.84 5.84 2.15
CA GLY A 54 16.51 5.64 0.75
C GLY A 54 15.57 6.72 0.22
N ILE A 55 14.50 7.01 0.96
CA ILE A 55 13.52 8.04 0.58
C ILE A 55 14.17 9.44 0.52
N VAL A 56 15.00 9.79 1.50
CA VAL A 56 15.71 11.08 1.54
C VAL A 56 16.71 11.19 0.38
N SER A 57 17.41 10.11 0.04
CA SER A 57 18.31 10.06 -1.11
C SER A 57 17.55 10.28 -2.43
N HIS A 58 16.45 9.54 -2.64
CA HIS A 58 15.59 9.71 -3.82
C HIS A 58 14.99 11.11 -3.91
N ALA A 59 14.53 11.67 -2.79
CA ALA A 59 13.97 13.02 -2.74
C ALA A 59 15.01 14.11 -3.05
N LYS A 60 16.27 13.93 -2.61
CA LYS A 60 17.37 14.83 -2.95
C LYS A 60 17.74 14.75 -4.43
N ALA A 61 17.79 13.54 -5.00
CA ALA A 61 18.07 13.33 -6.42
C ALA A 61 16.98 13.96 -7.32
N ALA A 62 15.70 13.84 -6.94
CA ALA A 62 14.58 14.42 -7.68
C ALA A 62 14.54 15.97 -7.61
N LYS A 63 15.19 16.59 -6.63
CA LYS A 63 15.26 18.06 -6.46
C LYS A 63 16.41 18.72 -7.22
N GLN A 64 17.34 17.95 -7.75
CA GLN A 64 18.56 18.44 -8.43
C GLN A 64 18.49 18.35 -9.96
N GLY A 65 17.34 17.97 -10.53
CA GLY A 65 17.03 18.08 -11.96
C GLY A 65 15.95 19.12 -12.21
#